data_AF-R7ZKQ8-F1
#
_entry.id   AF-R7ZKQ8-F1
#
_cell.length_a   1.000
_cell.length_b   1.000
_cell.length_c   1.000
_cell.angle_alpha   90.00
_cell.angle_beta   90.00
_cell.angle_gamma   90.00
#
_symmetry.space_group_name_H-M   'P 1'
#
loop_
_entity.id
_entity.type
_entity.pdbx_description
1 polymer ?
#
loop_
_entity_poly.entity_id
_entity_poly.type
_entity_poly.pdbx_seq_one_letter_code
_entity_poly.pdbx_strand_id
1 'polypeptide(L)' 'MTIGMPLGNSCYKIRLAITSKGKGKSGGARVITHFYVADNTVFLLSIYDKSDQDTISDNQIKALLQLIH' A
#
# COMPACT_ATOMS: atom_id res chain seq x y z
N MET A 1 -11.69 -7.54 -10.30
CA MET A 1 -11.55 -6.10 -9.96
C MET A 1 -10.72 -6.01 -8.70
N THR A 2 -9.57 -5.33 -8.71
CA THR A 2 -8.76 -5.15 -7.49
C THR A 2 -9.29 -3.94 -6.74
N ILE A 3 -10.42 -4.12 -6.06
CA ILE A 3 -10.93 -3.14 -5.11
C ILE A 3 -9.94 -3.12 -3.94
N GLY A 4 -9.49 -1.94 -3.51
CA GLY A 4 -8.54 -1.81 -2.41
C GLY A 4 -9.09 -2.45 -1.13
N MET A 5 -8.28 -3.24 -0.43
CA MET A 5 -8.68 -3.86 0.84
C MET A 5 -8.53 -2.81 1.95
N PRO A 6 -9.59 -2.47 2.71
CA PRO A 6 -9.49 -1.49 3.79
C PRO A 6 -8.57 -2.00 4.91
N LEU A 7 -7.76 -1.10 5.46
CA LEU A 7 -6.87 -1.35 6.61
C LEU A 7 -7.25 -0.50 7.85
N GLY A 8 -8.30 0.31 7.77
CA GLY A 8 -8.66 1.31 8.80
C GLY A 8 -7.94 2.66 8.56
N ASN A 9 -8.32 3.71 9.30
CA ASN A 9 -7.77 5.07 9.17
C ASN A 9 -7.78 5.63 7.72
N SER A 10 -8.85 5.35 6.96
CA SER A 10 -8.95 5.68 5.52
C SER A 10 -7.82 5.10 4.66
N CYS A 11 -7.12 4.08 5.13
CA CYS A 11 -6.02 3.44 4.42
C CYS A 11 -6.48 2.20 3.68
N TYR A 12 -5.89 1.96 2.50
CA TYR A 12 -6.24 0.85 1.63
C TYR A 12 -5.00 0.10 1.14
N LYS A 13 -5.14 -1.21 0.97
CA LYS A 13 -4.12 -2.08 0.38
C LYS A 13 -4.48 -2.44 -1.04
N ILE A 14 -3.62 -2.09 -1.98
CA ILE A 14 -3.78 -2.44 -3.39
C ILE A 14 -2.77 -3.55 -3.72
N ARG A 15 -3.19 -4.51 -4.55
CA ARG A 15 -2.29 -5.55 -5.09
C ARG A 15 -2.01 -5.21 -6.54
N LEU A 16 -0.74 -4.94 -6.85
CA LEU A 16 -0.32 -4.65 -8.21
C LEU A 16 0.56 -5.80 -8.73
N ALA A 17 0.20 -6.33 -9.90
CA ALA A 17 1.03 -7.33 -10.55
C ALA A 17 2.16 -6.60 -11.29
N ILE A 18 3.41 -6.96 -11.00
CA ILE A 18 4.57 -6.50 -11.78
C ILE A 18 4.97 -7.62 -12.74
N THR A 19 4.50 -7.53 -13.98
CA THR A 19 4.74 -8.55 -15.02
C THR A 19 6.21 -8.65 -15.43
N SER A 20 6.97 -7.56 -15.36
CA SER A 20 8.38 -7.52 -15.71
C SER A 20 9.30 -8.31 -14.76
N LYS A 21 8.84 -8.69 -13.56
CA LYS A 21 9.63 -9.50 -12.62
C LYS A 21 9.65 -11.00 -12.94
N GLY A 22 8.90 -11.45 -13.95
CA GLY A 22 8.88 -12.87 -14.39
C GLY A 22 8.36 -13.87 -13.35
N LYS A 23 8.08 -13.43 -12.12
CA LYS A 23 7.41 -14.19 -11.08
C LYS A 23 5.91 -13.94 -11.21
N GLY A 24 5.10 -15.00 -11.16
CA GLY A 24 3.64 -14.92 -11.27
C GLY A 24 3.00 -14.09 -10.15
N LYS A 25 1.70 -14.25 -9.90
CA LYS A 25 0.95 -13.50 -8.87
C LYS A 25 1.60 -13.50 -7.46
N SER A 26 2.48 -14.46 -7.17
CA SER A 26 3.24 -14.59 -5.92
C SER A 26 4.49 -13.71 -5.81
N GLY A 27 4.97 -13.10 -6.90
CA GLY A 27 6.18 -12.24 -6.90
C GLY A 27 5.97 -10.84 -7.48
N GLY A 28 4.72 -10.38 -7.55
CA GLY A 28 4.40 -8.98 -7.84
C GLY A 28 4.58 -8.09 -6.61
N ALA A 29 4.80 -6.78 -6.83
CA ALA A 29 4.89 -5.83 -5.73
C ALA A 29 3.55 -5.64 -5.00
N ARG A 30 3.63 -5.46 -3.69
CA ARG A 30 2.48 -5.01 -2.90
C ARG A 30 2.55 -3.50 -2.79
N VAL A 31 1.90 -2.83 -3.72
CA VAL A 31 1.75 -1.39 -3.64
C VAL A 31 0.69 -1.06 -2.60
N ILE A 32 1.11 -0.70 -1.39
CA ILE A 32 0.16 -0.25 -0.37
C ILE A 32 -0.08 1.25 -0.52
N THR A 33 -0.98 1.54 -1.45
CA THR A 33 -1.54 2.87 -1.63
C THR A 33 -2.43 3.25 -0.45
N HIS A 34 -1.83 3.68 0.66
CA HIS A 34 -2.58 4.35 1.71
C HIS A 34 -2.90 5.75 1.22
N PHE A 35 -4.16 5.98 0.87
CA PHE A 35 -4.65 7.29 0.48
C PHE A 35 -5.14 8.05 1.71
N TYR A 36 -4.42 9.09 2.13
CA TYR A 36 -5.04 10.15 2.92
C TYR A 36 -5.74 11.08 1.93
N VAL A 37 -7.03 11.35 2.15
CA VAL A 37 -7.78 12.35 1.38
C VAL A 37 -7.98 13.56 2.29
N ALA A 38 -7.19 14.60 2.07
CA ALA A 38 -7.41 15.92 2.64
C ALA A 38 -7.37 16.93 1.51
N ASP A 39 -8.27 17.90 1.55
CA ASP A 39 -8.36 18.98 0.55
C ASP A 39 -8.35 18.47 -0.90
N ASN A 40 -9.11 17.40 -1.17
CA ASN A 40 -9.17 16.71 -2.47
C ASN A 40 -7.81 16.17 -2.98
N THR A 41 -6.79 16.12 -2.12
CA THR A 41 -5.46 15.60 -2.42
C THR A 41 -5.31 14.18 -1.94
N VAL A 42 -4.67 13.36 -2.75
CA VAL A 42 -4.55 11.92 -2.55
C VAL A 42 -3.08 11.58 -2.33
N PHE A 43 -2.71 11.19 -1.12
CA PHE A 43 -1.31 10.87 -0.77
C PHE A 43 -0.99 9.39 -1.02
N LEU A 44 0.24 9.07 -1.47
CA LEU A 44 0.77 7.72 -1.49
C LEU A 44 1.72 7.55 -0.30
N LEU A 45 1.31 6.86 0.77
CA LEU A 45 2.22 6.70 1.93
C LEU A 45 3.40 5.75 1.67
N SER A 46 3.20 4.67 0.90
CA SER A 46 4.27 3.67 0.71
C SER A 46 4.04 2.76 -0.50
N ILE A 47 5.12 2.29 -1.09
CA ILE A 47 5.14 1.27 -2.13
C ILE A 47 6.29 0.31 -1.84
N TYR A 48 6.02 -0.99 -1.80
CA TYR A 48 7.04 -1.99 -1.51
C TYR A 48 6.80 -3.28 -2.28
N ASP A 49 7.85 -4.09 -2.46
CA ASP A 49 7.68 -5.42 -3.04
C ASP A 49 7.32 -6.45 -1.97
N LYS A 50 6.51 -7.45 -2.35
CA LYS A 50 6.25 -8.62 -1.50
C LYS A 50 7.54 -9.32 -1.07
N SER A 51 8.56 -9.37 -1.94
CA SER A 51 9.86 -9.97 -1.62
C SER A 51 10.57 -9.26 -0.49
N ASP A 52 10.35 -7.95 -0.37
CA ASP A 52 11.07 -7.09 0.56
C ASP A 52 10.31 -7.02 1.88
N GLN A 53 8.97 -7.00 1.81
CA GLN A 53 8.10 -6.96 2.96
C GLN A 53 6.78 -7.69 2.67
N ASP A 54 6.42 -8.71 3.48
CA ASP A 54 5.20 -9.47 3.23
C ASP A 54 3.93 -8.69 3.63
N THR A 55 3.96 -8.03 4.78
CA THR A 55 2.88 -7.20 5.30
C THR A 55 3.42 -5.97 6.02
N ILE A 56 2.62 -4.89 6.02
CA ILE A 56 2.83 -3.74 6.88
C ILE A 56 2.02 -3.94 8.16
N SER A 57 2.61 -3.61 9.31
CA SER A 57 1.93 -3.66 10.60
C SER A 57 1.17 -2.36 10.88
N ASP A 58 0.11 -2.42 11.68
CA ASP A 58 -0.68 -1.24 12.06
C ASP A 58 0.17 -0.14 12.70
N ASN A 59 1.22 -0.50 13.44
CA ASN A 59 2.15 0.46 14.03
C ASN A 59 2.95 1.23 12.98
N GLN A 60 3.39 0.56 11.91
CA GLN A 60 4.06 1.22 10.78
C GLN A 60 3.10 2.15 10.04
N ILE A 61 1.83 1.77 9.88
CA ILE A 61 0.79 2.63 9.28
C ILE A 61 0.63 3.92 10.10
N LYS A 62 0.50 3.79 11.42
CA LYS A 62 0.39 4.95 12.33
C LYS A 62 1.62 5.86 12.24
N ALA A 63 2.81 5.29 12.19
CA ALA A 63 4.04 6.06 12.05
C ALA A 63 4.10 6.82 10.71
N LEU A 64 3.66 6.21 9.60
CA LEU A 64 3.60 6.87 8.30
C LEU A 64 2.56 8.00 8.28
N LEU A 65 1.41 7.82 8.94
CA LEU A 65 0.38 8.85 9.05
C LEU A 65 0.84 10.07 9.85
N GLN A 66 1.80 9.92 10.78
CA GLN A 66 2.40 11.05 11.49
C GLN A 66 3.29 11.92 10.60
N LEU A 67 3.75 11.42 9.44
CA LEU A 67 4.60 12.20 8.52
C LEU A 67 3.81 13.17 7.63
N ILE A 68 2.50 13.00 7.54
CA ILE A 68 1.61 13.79 6.69
C ILE A 68 0.58 14.59 7.50
N HIS A 69 0.68 14.54 8.83
CA HIS A 69 -0.09 15.35 9.77
C HIS A 69 0.67 16.60 10.17
#